data_AF-A0A1N7MJN8-F1
#
_entry.id   AF-A0A1N7MJN8-F1
#
_cell.length_a   1.000
_cell.length_b   1.000
_cell.length_c   1.000
_cell.angle_alpha   90.00
_cell.angle_beta   90.00
_cell.angle_gamma   90.00
#
_symmetry.space_group_name_H-M   'P 1'
#
loop_
_entity.id
_entity.type
_entity.pdbx_description
1 polymer ?
#
loop_
_entity_poly.entity_id
_entity_poly.type
_entity_poly.pdbx_seq_one_letter_code
_entity_poly.pdbx_strand_id
1 'polypeptide(L)'
;MSNRARLSTAILTIGDASGDGPVLKLIPPPVKSLVRTTANRLTGQRKARLLRVAAEIYPILQKIEDRALPDSEKKLQGVPFLQALTDDEKIERGLRMFVSAWKSNIIRLNDDKGKPIPPSKGRTHMTACGLTVDQAQIFFIDMALELIFKANSKAKRQLLGTIHNPAAIGKLRVMSVFQPLALTELVMGLGYQAGDILAEANPDVLYALAMLKAFHMRALRQAFGAGFRNVFDWSPDTIKAVAENFNCVEQVRDLGDAIGLIRDPQALIVLGKWEVRDITDKVNEERAARGLPEVKGHRFETDIAAGRSILGPYFNTLIENPPELLVAFGKIVSQIRQADKIARKERIDEVRLFCDRFMEYISTDTMKALGIVGEKPTGFGEALNILEGLFSKPGLGRRFFEGPLQTPEGIKAIAGLKADLDDMRKRGSIKGDAEIGQLIANSDILDRCIVPFLNFSMKN
;
A
#
# COMPACT_ATOMS: atom_id res chain seq x y z
N MET A 1 2.55 -25.19 22.84
CA MET A 1 2.15 -24.38 24.01
C MET A 1 3.08 -24.71 25.17
N SER A 2 4.06 -23.84 25.44
CA SER A 2 5.01 -24.03 26.54
C SER A 2 4.34 -23.68 27.87
N ASN A 3 4.23 -24.64 28.79
CA ASN A 3 3.84 -24.41 30.19
C ASN A 3 4.87 -23.48 30.85
N ARG A 4 4.62 -22.17 30.86
CA ARG A 4 5.38 -21.23 31.70
C ARG A 4 5.02 -21.53 33.16
N ALA A 5 6.04 -21.67 34.02
CA ALA A 5 5.86 -21.90 35.44
C ALA A 5 4.96 -20.82 36.07
N ARG A 6 3.82 -21.24 36.61
CA ARG A 6 2.89 -20.37 37.34
C ARG A 6 3.20 -20.50 38.83
N LEU A 7 3.43 -19.37 39.50
CA LEU A 7 3.64 -19.39 40.96
C LEU A 7 2.35 -19.82 41.66
N SER A 8 2.45 -20.65 42.70
CA SER A 8 1.32 -21.06 43.55
C SER A 8 0.82 -19.91 44.43
N THR A 9 1.73 -19.08 44.93
CA THR A 9 1.46 -17.88 45.73
C THR A 9 1.90 -16.63 44.99
N ALA A 10 1.03 -15.63 44.91
CA ALA A 10 1.36 -14.37 44.25
C ALA A 10 2.26 -13.50 45.15
N ILE A 11 3.20 -12.78 44.54
CA ILE A 11 4.12 -11.87 45.24
C ILE A 11 3.37 -10.60 45.67
N LEU A 12 2.41 -10.14 44.87
CA LEU A 12 1.53 -9.02 45.20
C LEU A 12 0.07 -9.37 44.90
N THR A 13 -0.80 -9.10 45.86
CA THR A 13 -2.25 -9.21 45.69
C THR A 13 -2.87 -7.83 45.74
N ILE A 14 -3.51 -7.42 44.65
CA ILE A 14 -4.24 -6.17 44.50
C ILE A 14 -5.68 -6.40 44.91
N GLY A 15 -6.02 -5.92 46.09
CA GLY A 15 -7.32 -6.06 46.73
C GLY A 15 -8.14 -4.78 46.72
N ASP A 16 -9.18 -4.74 47.54
CA ASP A 16 -10.11 -3.64 47.65
C ASP A 16 -9.49 -2.37 48.27
N ALA A 17 -8.52 -2.53 49.17
CA ALA A 17 -7.77 -1.43 49.79
C ALA A 17 -6.69 -0.82 48.87
N SER A 18 -6.26 -1.56 47.84
CA SER A 18 -5.33 -1.07 46.83
C SER A 18 -5.99 0.05 46.01
N GLY A 19 -5.28 1.15 45.77
CA GLY A 19 -5.81 2.31 45.05
C GLY A 19 -6.64 3.32 45.87
N ASP A 20 -6.91 3.06 47.15
CA ASP A 20 -7.51 4.04 48.05
C ASP A 20 -6.56 5.24 48.24
N GLY A 21 -7.10 6.45 48.11
CA GLY A 21 -6.36 7.68 48.41
C GLY A 21 -6.13 7.83 49.93
N PRO A 22 -5.26 8.76 50.36
CA PRO A 22 -4.96 8.98 51.77
C PRO A 22 -6.22 9.18 52.63
N VAL A 23 -7.19 9.93 52.09
CA VAL A 23 -8.46 10.23 52.74
C VAL A 23 -9.33 8.98 52.93
N LEU A 24 -9.47 8.13 51.90
CA LEU A 24 -10.29 6.91 51.98
C LEU A 24 -9.70 5.85 52.92
N LYS A 25 -8.38 5.88 53.16
CA LYS A 25 -7.72 5.01 54.14
C LYS A 25 -8.07 5.39 55.59
N LEU A 26 -8.42 6.65 55.83
CA LEU A 26 -8.76 7.19 57.14
C LEU A 26 -10.25 7.03 57.50
N ILE A 27 -11.10 6.65 56.54
CA ILE A 27 -12.54 6.46 56.77
C ILE A 27 -12.79 5.02 57.25
N PRO A 28 -13.43 4.81 58.42
CA PRO A 28 -13.75 3.47 58.91
C PRO A 28 -14.88 2.79 58.08
N PRO A 29 -14.93 1.45 58.00
CA PRO A 29 -16.11 0.73 57.54
C PRO A 29 -17.29 1.00 58.49
N PRO A 30 -18.55 1.22 58.04
CA PRO A 30 -19.13 1.01 56.70
C PRO A 30 -19.20 2.26 55.81
N VAL A 31 -18.87 3.46 56.32
CA VAL A 31 -18.94 4.72 55.54
C VAL A 31 -17.99 4.67 54.34
N LYS A 32 -16.86 3.99 54.50
CA LYS A 32 -15.88 3.74 53.44
C LYS A 32 -16.48 3.06 52.20
N SER A 33 -17.38 2.08 52.36
CA SER A 33 -17.98 1.36 51.24
C SER A 33 -19.02 2.20 50.49
N LEU A 34 -19.79 3.03 51.21
CA LEU A 34 -20.75 3.97 50.63
C LEU A 34 -20.04 5.05 49.80
N VAL A 35 -19.02 5.70 50.36
CA VAL A 35 -18.24 6.74 49.66
C VAL A 35 -17.55 6.15 48.43
N ARG A 36 -17.03 4.92 48.53
CA ARG A 36 -16.41 4.20 47.41
C ARG A 36 -17.41 3.85 46.29
N THR A 37 -18.64 3.49 46.63
CA THR A 37 -19.69 3.17 45.64
C THR A 37 -20.07 4.42 44.84
N THR A 38 -20.17 5.58 45.49
CA THR A 38 -20.42 6.87 44.85
C THR A 38 -19.21 7.34 44.02
N ALA A 39 -17.99 7.17 44.55
CA ALA A 39 -16.73 7.46 43.85
C ALA A 39 -16.58 6.62 42.57
N ASN A 40 -16.94 5.34 42.65
CA ASN A 40 -16.97 4.44 41.52
C ASN A 40 -18.06 4.81 40.50
N ARG A 41 -18.95 5.77 40.71
CA ARG A 41 -19.84 6.27 39.64
C ARG A 41 -19.19 7.39 38.81
N LEU A 42 -18.10 7.99 39.29
CA LEU A 42 -17.41 9.10 38.64
C LEU A 42 -16.16 8.62 37.88
N THR A 43 -16.14 8.83 36.56
CA THR A 43 -15.06 8.37 35.66
C THR A 43 -13.67 8.91 36.05
N GLY A 44 -13.58 10.17 36.50
CA GLY A 44 -12.32 10.78 36.94
C GLY A 44 -11.73 10.12 38.19
N GLN A 45 -12.58 9.68 39.13
CA GLN A 45 -12.12 9.02 40.34
C GLN A 45 -11.65 7.59 40.09
N ARG A 46 -12.30 6.86 39.15
CA ARG A 46 -11.82 5.54 38.70
C ARG A 46 -10.40 5.61 38.13
N LYS A 47 -10.12 6.60 37.28
CA LYS A 47 -8.78 6.83 36.68
C LYS A 47 -7.73 7.17 37.75
N ALA A 48 -8.06 8.04 38.70
CA ALA A 48 -7.15 8.38 39.80
C ALA A 48 -6.81 7.16 40.68
N ARG A 49 -7.79 6.28 40.94
CA ARG A 49 -7.55 5.01 41.65
C ARG A 49 -6.67 4.07 40.82
N LEU A 50 -6.91 3.94 39.51
CA LEU A 50 -6.07 3.15 38.61
C LEU A 50 -4.60 3.59 38.68
N LEU A 51 -4.32 4.90 38.62
CA LEU A 51 -2.95 5.41 38.69
C LEU A 51 -2.26 5.07 40.03
N ARG A 52 -3.01 5.08 41.14
CA ARG A 52 -2.46 4.66 42.46
C ARG A 52 -2.16 3.16 42.50
N VAL A 53 -3.06 2.33 41.97
CA VAL A 53 -2.83 0.88 41.85
C VAL A 53 -1.62 0.60 40.97
N ALA A 54 -1.49 1.29 39.84
CA ALA A 54 -0.35 1.15 38.95
C ALA A 54 0.96 1.59 39.63
N ALA A 55 0.95 2.67 40.41
CA ALA A 55 2.10 3.10 41.21
C ALA A 55 2.53 2.07 42.27
N GLU A 56 1.57 1.33 42.86
CA GLU A 56 1.82 0.25 43.81
C GLU A 56 2.43 -1.00 43.12
N ILE A 57 1.96 -1.30 41.90
CA ILE A 57 2.47 -2.41 41.09
C ILE A 57 3.86 -2.13 40.51
N TYR A 58 4.13 -0.87 40.15
CA TYR A 58 5.28 -0.46 39.34
C TYR A 58 6.66 -0.90 39.88
N PRO A 59 6.98 -0.79 41.19
CA PRO A 59 8.26 -1.26 41.73
C PRO A 59 8.50 -2.76 41.52
N ILE A 60 7.44 -3.57 41.51
CA ILE A 60 7.55 -5.01 41.23
C ILE A 60 7.87 -5.22 39.75
N LEU A 61 7.27 -4.45 38.84
CA LEU A 61 7.58 -4.52 37.41
C LEU A 61 9.06 -4.18 37.15
N GLN A 62 9.61 -3.18 37.83
CA GLN A 62 11.04 -2.85 37.77
C GLN A 62 11.91 -4.02 38.24
N LYS A 63 11.57 -4.67 39.35
CA LYS A 63 12.30 -5.85 39.86
C LYS A 63 12.19 -7.06 38.92
N ILE A 64 11.06 -7.25 38.26
CA ILE A 64 10.88 -8.31 37.26
C ILE A 64 11.77 -8.02 36.05
N GLU A 65 11.75 -6.79 35.54
CA GLU A 65 12.60 -6.38 34.41
C GLU A 65 14.09 -6.57 34.73
N ASP A 66 14.52 -6.11 35.90
CA ASP A 66 15.91 -6.18 36.37
C ASP A 66 16.47 -7.61 36.42
N ARG A 67 15.61 -8.58 36.78
CA ARG A 67 15.98 -10.00 36.85
C ARG A 67 15.81 -10.76 35.55
N ALA A 68 14.92 -10.30 34.66
CA ALA A 68 14.52 -11.06 33.48
C ALA A 68 15.26 -10.64 32.20
N LEU A 69 15.81 -9.42 32.15
CA LEU A 69 16.41 -8.85 30.93
C LEU A 69 17.85 -8.38 31.19
N PRO A 70 18.72 -8.41 30.15
CA PRO A 70 20.06 -7.82 30.22
C PRO A 70 20.00 -6.30 30.34
N ASP A 71 21.05 -5.69 30.90
CA ASP A 71 21.10 -4.24 31.18
C ASP A 71 20.81 -3.37 29.94
N SER A 72 21.21 -3.81 28.76
CA SER A 72 20.97 -3.11 27.48
C SER A 72 19.50 -2.98 27.09
N GLU A 73 18.60 -3.78 27.68
CA GLU A 73 17.17 -3.81 27.34
C GLU A 73 16.26 -3.21 28.42
N LYS A 74 16.81 -2.88 29.60
CA LYS A 74 16.07 -2.36 30.75
C LYS A 74 15.62 -0.93 30.46
N LYS A 75 14.30 -0.66 30.55
CA LYS A 75 13.73 0.67 30.30
C LYS A 75 13.05 1.29 31.53
N LEU A 76 12.70 0.48 32.54
CA LEU A 76 12.01 0.94 33.74
C LEU A 76 12.96 1.15 34.93
N GLN A 77 14.11 0.46 34.96
CA GLN A 77 15.06 0.53 36.08
C GLN A 77 15.44 1.97 36.44
N GLY A 78 15.33 2.32 37.73
CA GLY A 78 15.71 3.64 38.25
C GLY A 78 14.78 4.80 37.86
N VAL A 79 13.76 4.56 37.03
CA VAL A 79 12.80 5.59 36.60
C VAL A 79 11.64 5.68 37.58
N PRO A 80 11.29 6.85 38.14
CA PRO A 80 10.09 7.03 38.95
C PRO A 80 8.79 6.82 38.15
N PHE A 81 7.75 6.29 38.80
CA PHE A 81 6.46 5.99 38.14
C PHE A 81 5.88 7.18 37.35
N LEU A 82 5.85 8.38 37.93
CA LEU A 82 5.31 9.56 37.26
C LEU A 82 6.11 9.96 36.01
N GLN A 83 7.44 9.77 36.03
CA GLN A 83 8.29 10.01 34.87
C GLN A 83 8.12 8.93 33.81
N ALA A 84 7.84 7.69 34.21
CA ALA A 84 7.53 6.62 33.26
C ALA A 84 6.21 6.88 32.49
N LEU A 85 5.25 7.60 33.08
CA LEU A 85 3.99 7.96 32.43
C LEU A 85 4.12 9.07 31.37
N THR A 86 5.27 9.74 31.29
CA THR A 86 5.52 10.78 30.28
C THR A 86 6.30 10.28 29.07
N ASP A 87 6.53 8.96 28.99
CA ASP A 87 7.34 8.32 27.96
C ASP A 87 6.62 7.07 27.45
N ASP A 88 6.27 7.04 26.15
CA ASP A 88 5.49 5.96 25.56
C ASP A 88 6.23 4.61 25.53
N GLU A 89 7.56 4.61 25.49
CA GLU A 89 8.35 3.38 25.54
C GLU A 89 8.30 2.75 26.92
N LYS A 90 8.34 3.58 27.96
CA LYS A 90 8.24 3.13 29.35
C LYS A 90 6.83 2.65 29.68
N ILE A 91 5.80 3.32 29.16
CA ILE A 91 4.41 2.83 29.25
C ILE A 91 4.26 1.46 28.58
N GLU A 92 4.76 1.31 27.34
CA GLU A 92 4.72 0.02 26.62
C GLU A 92 5.42 -1.08 27.42
N ARG A 93 6.65 -0.82 27.88
CA ARG A 93 7.42 -1.80 28.65
C ARG A 93 6.69 -2.18 29.94
N GLY A 94 6.15 -1.20 30.66
CA GLY A 94 5.34 -1.41 31.86
C GLY A 94 4.14 -2.32 31.59
N LEU A 95 3.39 -2.07 30.53
CA LEU A 95 2.26 -2.91 30.11
C LEU A 95 2.69 -4.34 29.78
N ARG A 96 3.78 -4.51 29.01
CA ARG A 96 4.31 -5.85 28.66
C ARG A 96 4.75 -6.64 29.90
N MET A 97 5.44 -5.98 30.83
CA MET A 97 5.85 -6.59 32.10
C MET A 97 4.63 -6.96 32.95
N PHE A 98 3.64 -6.07 33.05
CA PHE A 98 2.39 -6.33 33.77
C PHE A 98 1.63 -7.55 33.22
N VAL A 99 1.40 -7.61 31.91
CA VAL A 99 0.69 -8.73 31.27
C VAL A 99 1.43 -10.05 31.53
N SER A 100 2.76 -10.03 31.47
CA SER A 100 3.59 -11.22 31.76
C SER A 100 3.49 -11.62 33.24
N ALA A 101 3.62 -10.65 34.15
CA ALA A 101 3.54 -10.86 35.60
C ALA A 101 2.17 -11.39 36.03
N TRP A 102 1.08 -10.87 35.43
CA TRP A 102 -0.28 -11.33 35.69
C TRP A 102 -0.51 -12.76 35.17
N LYS A 103 -0.04 -13.08 33.96
CA LYS A 103 -0.12 -14.44 33.40
C LYS A 103 0.62 -15.47 34.25
N SER A 104 1.79 -15.10 34.78
CA SER A 104 2.62 -15.94 35.66
C SER A 104 2.16 -15.99 37.12
N ASN A 105 1.06 -15.31 37.48
CA ASN A 105 0.55 -15.17 38.84
C ASN A 105 1.57 -14.52 39.81
N ILE A 106 2.48 -13.67 39.31
CA ILE A 106 3.34 -12.82 40.16
C ILE A 106 2.49 -11.70 40.78
N ILE A 107 1.60 -11.12 39.98
CA ILE A 107 0.58 -10.14 40.41
C ILE A 107 -0.78 -10.83 40.33
N ARG A 108 -1.53 -10.78 41.43
CA ARG A 108 -2.91 -11.25 41.53
C ARG A 108 -3.84 -10.07 41.65
N LEU A 109 -4.86 -10.01 40.78
CA LEU A 109 -5.90 -8.99 40.79
C LEU A 109 -7.19 -9.61 41.31
N ASN A 110 -7.90 -8.94 42.21
CA ASN A 110 -9.17 -9.45 42.76
C ASN A 110 -10.39 -8.68 42.22
N ASP A 111 -11.48 -9.43 42.01
CA ASP A 111 -12.80 -8.91 41.64
C ASP A 111 -13.56 -8.36 42.86
N ASP A 112 -14.75 -7.80 42.60
CA ASP A 112 -15.67 -7.19 43.57
C ASP A 112 -16.14 -8.13 44.68
N LYS A 113 -15.97 -9.45 44.46
CA LYS A 113 -16.27 -10.51 45.42
C LYS A 113 -15.00 -11.05 46.11
N GLY A 114 -13.85 -10.42 45.89
CA GLY A 114 -12.56 -10.81 46.46
C GLY A 114 -11.93 -12.02 45.78
N LYS A 115 -12.47 -12.49 44.65
CA LYS A 115 -11.95 -13.65 43.92
C LYS A 115 -10.85 -13.24 42.93
N PRO A 116 -9.80 -14.07 42.73
CA PRO A 116 -8.77 -13.79 41.75
C PRO A 116 -9.31 -13.74 40.32
N ILE A 117 -8.94 -12.71 39.56
CA ILE A 117 -9.27 -12.56 38.14
C ILE A 117 -8.21 -13.29 37.31
N PRO A 118 -8.57 -14.39 36.61
CA PRO A 118 -7.64 -15.07 35.72
C PRO A 118 -7.38 -14.25 34.44
N PRO A 119 -6.23 -14.43 33.76
CA PRO A 119 -5.90 -13.73 32.51
C PRO A 119 -6.94 -13.88 31.39
N SER A 120 -7.73 -14.96 31.38
CA SER A 120 -8.82 -15.18 30.41
C SER A 120 -10.07 -14.33 30.68
N LYS A 121 -10.15 -13.65 31.83
CA LYS A 121 -11.28 -12.82 32.26
C LYS A 121 -10.91 -11.34 32.37
N GLY A 122 -10.22 -10.79 31.37
CA GLY A 122 -9.82 -9.38 31.31
C GLY A 122 -10.99 -8.38 31.40
N ARG A 123 -12.20 -8.81 31.04
CA ARG A 123 -13.46 -8.04 31.13
C ARG A 123 -14.07 -8.00 32.54
N THR A 124 -13.49 -8.65 33.54
CA THR A 124 -13.98 -8.59 34.92
C THR A 124 -13.50 -7.31 35.61
N HIS A 125 -14.38 -6.66 36.36
CA HIS A 125 -14.05 -5.45 37.11
C HIS A 125 -13.11 -5.74 38.27
N MET A 126 -12.07 -4.92 38.42
CA MET A 126 -11.17 -4.91 39.56
C MET A 126 -11.74 -4.06 40.68
N THR A 127 -11.73 -4.55 41.91
CA THR A 127 -12.24 -3.81 43.10
C THR A 127 -11.42 -2.57 43.42
N ALA A 128 -10.12 -2.65 43.13
CA ALA A 128 -9.13 -1.64 43.44
C ALA A 128 -9.36 -0.31 42.70
N CYS A 129 -10.00 -0.32 41.52
CA CYS A 129 -10.24 0.89 40.71
C CYS A 129 -11.61 0.96 40.03
N GLY A 130 -12.40 -0.12 40.05
CA GLY A 130 -13.72 -0.18 39.42
C GLY A 130 -13.69 -0.32 37.89
N LEU A 131 -12.51 -0.46 37.28
CA LEU A 131 -12.33 -0.70 35.85
C LEU A 131 -12.08 -2.19 35.60
N THR A 132 -12.38 -2.65 34.39
CA THR A 132 -11.91 -3.97 33.94
C THR A 132 -10.41 -3.93 33.67
N VAL A 133 -9.75 -5.09 33.63
CA VAL A 133 -8.32 -5.16 33.28
C VAL A 133 -8.09 -4.66 31.86
N ASP A 134 -9.01 -4.95 30.94
CA ASP A 134 -8.96 -4.46 29.56
C ASP A 134 -9.09 -2.93 29.51
N GLN A 135 -10.02 -2.34 30.26
CA GLN A 135 -10.18 -0.88 30.35
C GLN A 135 -8.94 -0.20 30.93
N ALA A 136 -8.30 -0.82 31.92
CA ALA A 136 -7.06 -0.32 32.50
C ALA A 136 -5.90 -0.36 31.49
N GLN A 137 -5.78 -1.43 30.70
CA GLN A 137 -4.78 -1.51 29.63
C GLN A 137 -5.04 -0.46 28.55
N ILE A 138 -6.29 -0.32 28.08
CA ILE A 138 -6.68 0.69 27.09
C ILE A 138 -6.33 2.10 27.58
N PHE A 139 -6.54 2.41 28.86
CA PHE A 139 -6.16 3.70 29.43
C PHE A 139 -4.67 4.03 29.24
N PHE A 140 -3.77 3.07 29.51
CA PHE A 140 -2.34 3.28 29.31
C PHE A 140 -1.93 3.24 27.84
N ILE A 141 -2.60 2.44 27.00
CA ILE A 141 -2.41 2.47 25.54
C ILE A 141 -2.78 3.87 25.01
N ASP A 142 -3.94 4.40 25.38
CA ASP A 142 -4.38 5.74 24.99
C ASP A 142 -3.39 6.81 25.44
N MET A 143 -2.85 6.71 26.66
CA MET A 143 -1.78 7.62 27.12
C MET A 143 -0.52 7.53 26.24
N ALA A 144 -0.09 6.33 25.85
CA ALA A 144 1.04 6.17 24.95
C ALA A 144 0.74 6.77 23.56
N LEU A 145 -0.47 6.56 23.03
CA LEU A 145 -0.90 7.16 21.76
C LEU A 145 -0.97 8.68 21.82
N GLU A 146 -1.37 9.25 22.96
CA GLU A 146 -1.34 10.71 23.17
C GLU A 146 0.07 11.29 23.07
N LEU A 147 1.08 10.57 23.57
CA LEU A 147 2.48 10.95 23.47
C LEU A 147 3.01 10.78 22.04
N ILE A 148 2.77 9.63 21.41
CA ILE A 148 3.22 9.32 20.04
C ILE A 148 2.63 10.30 19.02
N PHE A 149 1.33 10.58 19.10
CA PHE A 149 0.63 11.45 18.16
C PHE A 149 0.42 12.87 18.67
N LYS A 150 1.28 13.35 19.58
CA LYS A 150 1.19 14.71 20.16
C LYS A 150 1.14 15.80 19.08
N ALA A 151 1.89 15.64 17.99
CA ALA A 151 1.94 16.57 16.87
C ALA A 151 0.79 16.39 15.83
N ASN A 152 0.00 15.32 15.91
CA ASN A 152 -1.09 15.03 14.96
C ASN A 152 -2.40 14.73 15.68
N SER A 153 -3.07 15.79 16.13
CA SER A 153 -4.32 15.69 16.90
C SER A 153 -5.48 15.03 16.14
N LYS A 154 -5.49 15.08 14.81
CA LYS A 154 -6.55 14.49 13.97
C LYS A 154 -6.42 12.97 13.89
N ALA A 155 -5.23 12.47 13.55
CA ALA A 155 -4.95 11.03 13.55
C ALA A 155 -5.15 10.45 14.96
N LYS A 156 -4.71 11.17 15.99
CA LYS A 156 -4.95 10.82 17.40
C LYS A 156 -6.43 10.55 17.68
N ARG A 157 -7.34 11.48 17.33
CA ARG A 157 -8.78 11.32 17.58
C ARG A 157 -9.38 10.09 16.91
N GLN A 158 -8.84 9.69 15.75
CA GLN A 158 -9.33 8.53 15.01
C GLN A 158 -8.77 7.20 15.55
N LEU A 159 -7.57 7.22 16.13
CA LEU A 159 -6.90 6.02 16.64
C LEU A 159 -7.23 5.72 18.12
N LEU A 160 -7.49 6.74 18.94
CA LEU A 160 -7.85 6.57 20.35
C LEU A 160 -9.05 5.62 20.50
N GLY A 161 -8.91 4.64 21.41
CA GLY A 161 -9.94 3.62 21.64
C GLY A 161 -10.13 2.59 20.53
N THR A 162 -9.39 2.63 19.41
CA THR A 162 -9.43 1.59 18.36
C THR A 162 -8.31 0.56 18.50
N ILE A 163 -7.25 0.89 19.22
CA ILE A 163 -6.11 0.00 19.45
C ILE A 163 -6.23 -0.62 20.84
N HIS A 164 -6.29 -1.94 20.90
CA HIS A 164 -6.48 -2.68 22.16
C HIS A 164 -5.26 -3.52 22.56
N ASN A 165 -4.31 -3.73 21.65
CA ASN A 165 -3.16 -4.61 21.87
C ASN A 165 -1.91 -3.79 22.28
N PRO A 166 -1.33 -3.98 23.47
CA PRO A 166 -0.10 -3.30 23.88
C PRO A 166 1.10 -3.57 22.96
N ALA A 167 1.13 -4.71 22.25
CA ALA A 167 2.19 -5.01 21.30
C ALA A 167 2.16 -4.10 20.06
N ALA A 168 1.02 -3.45 19.77
CA ALA A 168 0.87 -2.52 18.67
C ALA A 168 1.63 -1.21 18.90
N ILE A 169 1.78 -0.76 20.17
CA ILE A 169 2.35 0.56 20.51
C ILE A 169 3.68 0.80 19.77
N GLY A 170 4.61 -0.17 19.83
CA GLY A 170 5.89 -0.03 19.17
C GLY A 170 5.84 0.04 17.64
N LYS A 171 4.89 -0.63 17.00
CA LYS A 171 4.67 -0.49 15.56
C LYS A 171 4.07 0.87 15.22
N LEU A 172 3.18 1.38 16.07
CA LEU A 172 2.55 2.68 15.87
C LEU A 172 3.54 3.84 16.04
N ARG A 173 4.68 3.64 16.73
CA ARG A 173 5.79 4.63 16.70
C ARG A 173 6.35 4.85 15.31
N VAL A 174 6.35 3.84 14.44
CA VAL A 174 6.72 4.01 13.01
C VAL A 174 5.84 5.06 12.35
N MET A 175 4.59 5.20 12.81
CA MET A 175 3.67 6.20 12.29
C MET A 175 4.05 7.64 12.66
N SER A 176 4.97 7.85 13.61
CA SER A 176 5.53 9.18 13.89
C SER A 176 6.36 9.74 12.73
N VAL A 177 6.86 8.87 11.84
CA VAL A 177 7.60 9.26 10.64
C VAL A 177 6.68 9.84 9.56
N PHE A 178 5.37 9.56 9.62
CA PHE A 178 4.44 10.04 8.62
C PHE A 178 4.25 11.56 8.70
N GLN A 179 4.17 12.20 7.53
CA GLN A 179 3.63 13.54 7.44
C GLN A 179 2.19 13.55 8.01
N PRO A 180 1.79 14.54 8.85
CA PRO A 180 0.50 14.51 9.53
C PRO A 180 -0.73 14.36 8.61
N LEU A 181 -0.68 14.99 7.44
CA LEU A 181 -1.73 14.90 6.43
C LEU A 181 -1.76 13.54 5.72
N ALA A 182 -0.60 12.94 5.45
CA ALA A 182 -0.52 11.60 4.85
C ALA A 182 -1.10 10.55 5.79
N LEU A 183 -0.74 10.64 7.08
CA LEU A 183 -1.32 9.77 8.10
C LEU A 183 -2.83 9.95 8.22
N THR A 184 -3.32 11.19 8.14
CA THR A 184 -4.76 11.46 8.13
C THR A 184 -5.47 10.76 6.96
N GLU A 185 -4.91 10.84 5.75
CA GLU A 185 -5.50 10.16 4.58
C GLU A 185 -5.44 8.64 4.71
N LEU A 186 -4.35 8.08 5.27
CA LEU A 186 -4.23 6.65 5.56
C LEU A 186 -5.32 6.18 6.52
N VAL A 187 -5.47 6.83 7.67
CA VAL A 187 -6.49 6.46 8.67
C VAL A 187 -7.90 6.67 8.12
N MET A 188 -8.14 7.74 7.36
CA MET A 188 -9.43 7.95 6.66
C MET A 188 -9.74 6.85 5.65
N GLY A 189 -8.73 6.35 4.92
CA GLY A 189 -8.91 5.26 3.96
C GLY A 189 -9.17 3.91 4.60
N LEU A 190 -8.60 3.65 5.79
CA LEU A 190 -8.83 2.42 6.55
C LEU A 190 -10.14 2.45 7.35
N GLY A 191 -10.67 3.63 7.65
CA GLY A 191 -11.93 3.80 8.37
C GLY A 191 -11.89 3.18 9.77
N TYR A 192 -12.98 2.50 10.17
CA TYR A 192 -13.10 1.91 11.51
C TYR A 192 -12.10 0.79 11.80
N GLN A 193 -11.51 0.17 10.76
CA GLN A 193 -10.55 -0.93 10.89
C GLN A 193 -9.10 -0.44 11.03
N ALA A 194 -8.87 0.88 11.06
CA ALA A 194 -7.52 1.44 11.09
C ALA A 194 -6.67 0.89 12.25
N GLY A 195 -7.23 0.83 13.47
CA GLY A 195 -6.52 0.37 14.65
C GLY A 195 -6.00 -1.07 14.51
N ASP A 196 -6.85 -1.98 14.05
CA ASP A 196 -6.51 -3.40 13.87
C ASP A 196 -5.50 -3.60 12.74
N ILE A 197 -5.74 -3.00 11.57
CA ILE A 197 -4.87 -3.14 10.40
C ILE A 197 -3.46 -2.59 10.70
N LEU A 198 -3.36 -1.41 11.31
CA LEU A 198 -2.08 -0.79 11.63
C LEU A 198 -1.32 -1.56 12.73
N ALA A 199 -2.04 -2.18 13.68
CA ALA A 199 -1.44 -3.03 14.71
C ALA A 199 -0.85 -4.32 14.12
N GLU A 200 -1.47 -4.87 13.08
CA GLU A 200 -1.07 -6.13 12.46
C GLU A 200 -0.03 -5.95 11.34
N ALA A 201 -0.01 -4.77 10.70
CA ALA A 201 0.87 -4.45 9.58
C ALA A 201 2.37 -4.78 9.83
N ASN A 202 3.04 -5.14 8.74
CA ASN A 202 4.49 -5.32 8.71
C ASN A 202 5.19 -3.95 8.88
N PRO A 203 6.14 -3.80 9.82
CA PRO A 203 6.91 -2.55 9.98
C PRO A 203 7.51 -2.00 8.69
N ASP A 204 8.05 -2.86 7.81
CA ASP A 204 8.70 -2.40 6.56
C ASP A 204 7.71 -1.75 5.59
N VAL A 205 6.48 -2.29 5.54
CA VAL A 205 5.37 -1.70 4.79
C VAL A 205 4.96 -0.37 5.41
N LEU A 206 4.88 -0.27 6.74
CA LEU A 206 4.58 0.99 7.43
C LEU A 206 5.65 2.07 7.15
N TYR A 207 6.93 1.71 7.16
CA TYR A 207 8.02 2.63 6.82
C TYR A 207 7.94 3.08 5.36
N ALA A 208 7.66 2.17 4.42
CA ALA A 208 7.48 2.53 3.02
C ALA A 208 6.27 3.46 2.82
N LEU A 209 5.14 3.16 3.47
CA LEU A 209 3.94 4.01 3.46
C LEU A 209 4.23 5.40 4.06
N ALA A 210 5.14 5.51 5.04
CA ALA A 210 5.53 6.79 5.62
C ALA A 210 6.22 7.73 4.62
N MET A 211 6.85 7.18 3.57
CA MET A 211 7.48 7.95 2.50
C MET A 211 6.44 8.59 1.55
N LEU A 212 5.22 8.07 1.51
CA LEU A 212 4.16 8.63 0.70
C LEU A 212 3.67 9.97 1.26
N LYS A 213 3.85 11.03 0.48
CA LYS A 213 3.22 12.34 0.70
C LYS A 213 1.70 12.26 0.73
N ALA A 214 1.06 13.26 1.33
CA ALA A 214 -0.41 13.30 1.49
C ALA A 214 -1.19 13.18 0.17
N PHE A 215 -0.68 13.73 -0.93
CA PHE A 215 -1.35 13.63 -2.22
C PHE A 215 -1.31 12.21 -2.79
N HIS A 216 -0.22 11.45 -2.58
CA HIS A 216 -0.16 10.04 -2.97
C HIS A 216 -1.23 9.24 -2.23
N MET A 217 -1.27 9.37 -0.89
CA MET A 217 -2.24 8.65 -0.06
C MET A 217 -3.68 8.98 -0.45
N ARG A 218 -3.98 10.25 -0.70
CA ARG A 218 -5.31 10.67 -1.17
C ARG A 218 -5.66 10.05 -2.51
N ALA A 219 -4.75 10.08 -3.48
CA ALA A 219 -4.99 9.52 -4.81
C ALA A 219 -5.11 7.99 -4.77
N LEU A 220 -4.28 7.30 -4.00
CA LEU A 220 -4.40 5.84 -3.77
C LEU A 220 -5.75 5.50 -3.13
N ARG A 221 -6.20 6.27 -2.14
CA ARG A 221 -7.52 6.09 -1.52
C ARG A 221 -8.66 6.27 -2.52
N GLN A 222 -8.54 7.23 -3.44
CA GLN A 222 -9.52 7.44 -4.51
C GLN A 222 -9.48 6.32 -5.55
N ALA A 223 -8.29 5.88 -5.94
CA ALA A 223 -8.07 4.82 -6.92
C ALA A 223 -8.62 3.47 -6.45
N PHE A 224 -8.34 3.09 -5.20
CA PHE A 224 -8.77 1.81 -4.64
C PHE A 224 -10.17 1.83 -4.04
N GLY A 225 -10.70 2.99 -3.65
CA GLY A 225 -11.99 3.11 -2.99
C GLY A 225 -12.09 2.20 -1.76
N ALA A 226 -13.09 1.31 -1.76
CA ALA A 226 -13.30 0.33 -0.68
C ALA A 226 -12.14 -0.67 -0.52
N GLY A 227 -11.33 -0.88 -1.55
CA GLY A 227 -10.16 -1.77 -1.55
C GLY A 227 -8.87 -1.14 -1.02
N PHE A 228 -8.91 0.07 -0.44
CA PHE A 228 -7.69 0.80 -0.07
C PHE A 228 -6.75 0.03 0.87
N ARG A 229 -7.30 -0.85 1.73
CA ARG A 229 -6.51 -1.72 2.61
C ARG A 229 -5.51 -2.61 1.85
N ASN A 230 -5.77 -2.91 0.57
CA ASN A 230 -4.91 -3.77 -0.24
C ASN A 230 -3.54 -3.15 -0.52
N VAL A 231 -3.35 -1.85 -0.23
CA VAL A 231 -2.02 -1.21 -0.25
C VAL A 231 -1.05 -1.85 0.75
N PHE A 232 -1.56 -2.51 1.80
CA PHE A 232 -0.74 -3.25 2.76
C PHE A 232 -0.26 -4.61 2.23
N ASP A 233 -0.85 -5.10 1.14
CA ASP A 233 -0.43 -6.34 0.46
C ASP A 233 0.69 -6.08 -0.55
N TRP A 234 1.06 -4.81 -0.76
CA TRP A 234 2.16 -4.45 -1.64
C TRP A 234 3.51 -4.69 -0.97
N SER A 235 4.51 -5.00 -1.79
CA SER A 235 5.88 -5.05 -1.32
C SER A 235 6.35 -3.64 -0.89
N PRO A 236 7.23 -3.52 0.12
CA PRO A 236 7.80 -2.23 0.51
C PRO A 236 8.44 -1.49 -0.68
N ASP A 237 9.08 -2.22 -1.60
CA ASP A 237 9.77 -1.61 -2.75
C ASP A 237 8.79 -1.06 -3.79
N THR A 238 7.64 -1.72 -3.99
CA THR A 238 6.54 -1.19 -4.82
C THR A 238 6.04 0.15 -4.26
N ILE A 239 5.84 0.24 -2.94
CA ILE A 239 5.38 1.48 -2.28
C ILE A 239 6.43 2.59 -2.40
N LYS A 240 7.71 2.28 -2.18
CA LYS A 240 8.82 3.22 -2.34
C LYS A 240 8.92 3.74 -3.77
N ALA A 241 8.77 2.86 -4.77
CA ALA A 241 8.78 3.25 -6.17
C ALA A 241 7.71 4.31 -6.48
N VAL A 242 6.49 4.17 -5.94
CA VAL A 242 5.46 5.23 -6.04
C VAL A 242 5.94 6.51 -5.36
N ALA A 243 6.41 6.42 -4.11
CA ALA A 243 6.79 7.60 -3.32
C ALA A 243 7.91 8.44 -3.96
N GLU A 244 8.86 7.78 -4.62
CA GLU A 244 10.06 8.39 -5.18
C GLU A 244 9.89 8.87 -6.63
N ASN A 245 9.06 8.19 -7.43
CA ASN A 245 8.99 8.44 -8.87
C ASN A 245 7.72 9.18 -9.30
N PHE A 246 6.68 9.19 -8.47
CA PHE A 246 5.45 9.91 -8.77
C PHE A 246 5.54 11.29 -8.10
N ASN A 247 5.48 12.33 -8.91
CA ASN A 247 5.77 13.70 -8.48
C ASN A 247 4.51 14.56 -8.37
N CYS A 248 3.40 14.14 -8.99
CA CYS A 248 2.11 14.83 -8.91
C CYS A 248 0.96 13.87 -8.62
N VAL A 249 -0.19 14.43 -8.21
CA VAL A 249 -1.38 13.66 -7.84
C VAL A 249 -2.00 12.99 -9.07
N GLU A 250 -1.85 13.61 -10.24
CA GLU A 250 -2.39 13.15 -11.51
C GLU A 250 -1.78 11.81 -11.92
N GLN A 251 -0.48 11.56 -11.71
CA GLN A 251 0.12 10.26 -12.06
C GLN A 251 -0.56 9.06 -11.37
N VAL A 252 -0.86 9.18 -10.06
CA VAL A 252 -1.59 8.12 -9.33
C VAL A 252 -3.05 8.07 -9.76
N ARG A 253 -3.71 9.23 -9.87
CA ARG A 253 -5.14 9.33 -10.20
C ARG A 253 -5.44 8.79 -11.60
N ASP A 254 -4.56 9.06 -12.56
CA ASP A 254 -4.77 8.73 -13.96
C ASP A 254 -4.54 7.22 -14.21
N LEU A 255 -3.68 6.56 -13.42
CA LEU A 255 -3.66 5.09 -13.33
C LEU A 255 -4.96 4.54 -12.73
N GLY A 256 -5.48 5.20 -11.69
CA GLY A 256 -6.70 4.76 -11.01
C GLY A 256 -6.56 3.34 -10.46
N ASP A 257 -7.58 2.51 -10.64
CA ASP A 257 -7.62 1.11 -10.22
C ASP A 257 -6.49 0.25 -10.81
N ALA A 258 -6.02 0.59 -12.02
CA ALA A 258 -4.93 -0.13 -12.70
C ALA A 258 -3.63 -0.14 -11.90
N ILE A 259 -3.41 0.82 -11.00
CA ILE A 259 -2.22 0.84 -10.14
C ILE A 259 -2.15 -0.42 -9.25
N GLY A 260 -3.30 -1.01 -8.91
CA GLY A 260 -3.40 -2.24 -8.12
C GLY A 260 -2.86 -3.49 -8.81
N LEU A 261 -2.77 -3.45 -10.14
CA LEU A 261 -2.32 -4.57 -10.97
C LEU A 261 -0.79 -4.62 -11.05
N ILE A 262 -0.11 -3.51 -10.78
CA ILE A 262 1.33 -3.38 -10.92
C ILE A 262 2.03 -3.98 -9.69
N ARG A 263 2.74 -5.10 -9.88
CA ARG A 263 3.50 -5.78 -8.82
C ARG A 263 4.99 -5.49 -8.87
N ASP A 264 5.53 -5.25 -10.07
CA ASP A 264 6.94 -4.96 -10.27
C ASP A 264 7.26 -3.49 -9.92
N PRO A 265 8.13 -3.20 -8.95
CA PRO A 265 8.56 -1.83 -8.66
C PRO A 265 9.22 -1.13 -9.87
N GLN A 266 9.89 -1.86 -10.76
CA GLN A 266 10.50 -1.26 -11.95
C GLN A 266 9.46 -0.73 -12.93
N ALA A 267 8.28 -1.36 -13.01
CA ALA A 267 7.18 -0.86 -13.83
C ALA A 267 6.70 0.52 -13.34
N LEU A 268 6.59 0.71 -12.02
CA LEU A 268 6.26 2.02 -11.42
C LEU A 268 7.35 3.06 -11.68
N ILE A 269 8.63 2.69 -11.59
CA ILE A 269 9.75 3.60 -11.91
C ILE A 269 9.65 4.06 -13.37
N VAL A 270 9.38 3.15 -14.30
CA VAL A 270 9.20 3.49 -15.72
C VAL A 270 8.00 4.42 -15.93
N LEU A 271 6.85 4.10 -15.33
CA LEU A 271 5.65 4.93 -15.44
C LEU A 271 5.83 6.32 -14.81
N GLY A 272 6.59 6.42 -13.72
CA GLY A 272 6.93 7.69 -13.09
C GLY A 272 7.76 8.61 -14.00
N LYS A 273 8.49 8.04 -14.98
CA LYS A 273 9.28 8.77 -15.99
C LYS A 273 8.48 9.17 -17.23
N TRP A 274 7.24 8.71 -17.38
CA TRP A 274 6.38 9.19 -18.45
C TRP A 274 6.12 10.69 -18.30
N GLU A 275 5.89 11.39 -19.42
CA GLU A 275 5.92 12.85 -19.45
C GLU A 275 4.81 13.46 -18.57
N VAL A 276 5.18 14.48 -17.80
CA VAL A 276 4.27 15.30 -16.99
C VAL A 276 4.46 16.75 -17.41
N ARG A 277 3.38 17.39 -17.86
CA ARG A 277 3.38 18.80 -18.32
C ARG A 277 2.57 19.66 -17.38
N ASP A 278 3.15 20.76 -16.92
CA ASP A 278 2.39 21.78 -16.21
C ASP A 278 1.47 22.52 -17.21
N ILE A 279 0.18 22.52 -16.92
CA ILE A 279 -0.85 23.17 -17.72
C ILE A 279 -1.60 24.24 -16.91
N THR A 280 -1.04 24.68 -15.78
CA THR A 280 -1.69 25.60 -14.84
C THR A 280 -2.14 26.88 -15.51
N ASP A 281 -1.28 27.50 -16.32
CA ASP A 281 -1.58 28.76 -17.00
C ASP A 281 -2.74 28.59 -17.99
N LYS A 282 -2.67 27.56 -18.84
CA LYS A 282 -3.75 27.20 -19.78
C LYS A 282 -5.08 26.97 -19.04
N VAL A 283 -5.06 26.25 -17.92
CA VAL A 283 -6.28 26.02 -17.11
C VAL A 283 -6.80 27.31 -16.52
N ASN A 284 -5.94 28.22 -16.08
CA ASN A 284 -6.34 29.52 -15.54
C ASN A 284 -6.89 30.44 -16.63
N GLU A 285 -6.32 30.45 -17.84
CA GLU A 285 -6.86 31.15 -19.00
C GLU A 285 -8.28 30.66 -19.35
N GLU A 286 -8.48 29.34 -19.43
CA GLU A 286 -9.79 28.74 -19.69
C GLU A 286 -10.82 29.05 -18.59
N ARG A 287 -10.38 29.13 -17.33
CA ARG A 287 -11.25 29.50 -16.20
C ARG A 287 -11.59 30.97 -16.19
N ALA A 288 -10.62 31.85 -16.50
CA ALA A 288 -10.84 33.28 -16.64
C ALA A 288 -11.86 33.58 -17.75
N ALA A 289 -11.75 32.89 -18.89
CA ALA A 289 -12.73 32.97 -19.97
C ALA A 289 -14.15 32.53 -19.56
N ARG A 290 -14.28 31.70 -18.51
CA ARG A 290 -15.56 31.26 -17.91
C ARG A 290 -15.97 32.06 -16.68
N GLY A 291 -15.25 33.11 -16.31
CA GLY A 291 -15.51 33.92 -15.11
C GLY A 291 -15.27 33.18 -13.78
N LEU A 292 -14.46 32.12 -13.79
CA LEU A 292 -14.14 31.32 -12.61
C LEU A 292 -12.81 31.77 -11.98
N PRO A 293 -12.65 31.67 -10.64
CA PRO A 293 -11.39 31.99 -9.99
C PRO A 293 -10.29 31.00 -10.38
N GLU A 294 -9.05 31.46 -10.36
CA GLU A 294 -7.84 30.67 -10.61
C GLU A 294 -7.76 29.43 -9.71
N VAL A 295 -7.12 28.39 -10.22
CA VAL A 295 -6.88 27.18 -9.43
C VAL A 295 -5.84 27.43 -8.35
N LYS A 296 -6.08 26.86 -7.17
CA LYS A 296 -5.08 26.81 -6.10
C LYS A 296 -4.11 25.65 -6.38
N GLY A 297 -2.88 26.01 -6.74
CA GLY A 297 -1.77 25.07 -6.98
C GLY A 297 -1.68 24.56 -8.42
N HIS A 298 -0.60 23.85 -8.70
CA HIS A 298 -0.29 23.37 -10.05
C HIS A 298 -1.28 22.31 -10.54
N ARG A 299 -1.45 22.26 -11.86
CA ARG A 299 -2.24 21.28 -12.60
C ARG A 299 -1.39 20.65 -13.67
N PHE A 300 -1.44 19.33 -13.74
CA PHE A 300 -0.60 18.58 -14.66
C PHE A 300 -1.42 17.73 -15.63
N GLU A 301 -0.97 17.67 -16.88
CA GLU A 301 -1.34 16.63 -17.84
C GLU A 301 -0.26 15.55 -17.85
N THR A 302 -0.66 14.29 -17.77
CA THR A 302 0.27 13.15 -17.76
C THR A 302 0.12 12.31 -19.03
N ASP A 303 1.22 11.72 -19.47
CA ASP A 303 1.18 10.69 -20.51
C ASP A 303 0.42 9.43 -20.06
N ILE A 304 0.27 9.20 -18.75
CA ILE A 304 -0.56 8.12 -18.22
C ILE A 304 -2.04 8.34 -18.61
N ALA A 305 -2.56 9.56 -18.39
CA ALA A 305 -3.93 9.90 -18.82
C ALA A 305 -4.10 9.81 -20.34
N ALA A 306 -3.10 10.27 -21.10
CA ALA A 306 -3.13 10.17 -22.54
C ALA A 306 -3.11 8.71 -22.99
N GLY A 307 -2.26 7.87 -22.39
CA GLY A 307 -2.19 6.43 -22.64
C GLY A 307 -3.54 5.76 -22.37
N ARG A 308 -4.20 6.09 -21.26
CA ARG A 308 -5.55 5.58 -20.95
C ARG A 308 -6.58 6.01 -22.00
N SER A 309 -6.51 7.24 -22.50
CA SER A 309 -7.42 7.73 -23.55
C SER A 309 -7.16 7.06 -24.92
N ILE A 310 -5.89 6.88 -25.29
CA ILE A 310 -5.47 6.27 -26.55
C ILE A 310 -5.82 4.77 -26.55
N LEU A 311 -5.39 4.05 -25.51
CA LEU A 311 -5.52 2.59 -25.39
C LEU A 311 -6.91 2.13 -24.96
N GLY A 312 -7.70 3.02 -24.33
CA GLY A 312 -9.07 2.73 -23.92
C GLY A 312 -9.15 1.49 -23.01
N PRO A 313 -9.95 0.47 -23.36
CA PRO A 313 -10.15 -0.72 -22.52
C PRO A 313 -8.88 -1.55 -22.33
N TYR A 314 -7.91 -1.47 -23.25
CA TYR A 314 -6.67 -2.24 -23.21
C TYR A 314 -5.62 -1.70 -22.25
N PHE A 315 -5.83 -0.49 -21.70
CA PHE A 315 -4.86 0.16 -20.83
C PHE A 315 -4.45 -0.70 -19.63
N ASN A 316 -5.42 -1.36 -18.97
CA ASN A 316 -5.17 -2.19 -17.80
C ASN A 316 -4.31 -3.42 -18.14
N THR A 317 -4.65 -4.14 -19.21
CA THR A 317 -3.84 -5.28 -19.69
C THR A 317 -2.43 -4.84 -20.06
N LEU A 318 -2.29 -3.64 -20.64
CA LEU A 318 -1.00 -3.13 -21.06
C LEU A 318 -0.12 -2.67 -19.90
N ILE A 319 -0.70 -2.13 -18.81
CA ILE A 319 0.04 -1.68 -17.63
C ILE A 319 0.67 -2.83 -16.84
N GLU A 320 0.15 -4.05 -17.00
CA GLU A 320 0.67 -5.27 -16.37
C GLU A 320 1.93 -5.82 -17.07
N ASN A 321 2.27 -5.29 -18.25
CA ASN A 321 3.43 -5.78 -18.99
C ASN A 321 4.77 -5.43 -18.31
N PRO A 322 5.84 -6.17 -18.66
CA PRO A 322 7.18 -5.88 -18.18
C PRO A 322 7.66 -4.43 -18.43
N PRO A 323 8.56 -3.90 -17.59
CA PRO A 323 8.99 -2.50 -17.63
C PRO A 323 9.47 -2.02 -19.01
N GLU A 324 10.17 -2.89 -19.75
CA GLU A 324 10.69 -2.59 -21.09
C GLU A 324 9.58 -2.29 -22.11
N LEU A 325 8.43 -2.96 -22.02
CA LEU A 325 7.27 -2.68 -22.86
C LEU A 325 6.59 -1.37 -22.45
N LEU A 326 6.53 -1.08 -21.15
CA LEU A 326 6.00 0.20 -20.65
C LEU A 326 6.85 1.40 -21.13
N VAL A 327 8.17 1.24 -21.28
CA VAL A 327 9.02 2.28 -21.89
C VAL A 327 8.61 2.50 -23.35
N ALA A 328 8.40 1.42 -24.11
CA ALA A 328 7.98 1.52 -25.51
C ALA A 328 6.62 2.19 -25.66
N PHE A 329 5.62 1.78 -24.87
CA PHE A 329 4.30 2.41 -24.89
C PHE A 329 4.34 3.89 -24.50
N GLY A 330 5.15 4.27 -23.51
CA GLY A 330 5.33 5.67 -23.14
C GLY A 330 5.86 6.53 -24.29
N LYS A 331 6.87 6.03 -25.02
CA LYS A 331 7.40 6.72 -26.21
C LYS A 331 6.33 6.88 -27.30
N ILE A 332 5.54 5.84 -27.54
CA ILE A 332 4.49 5.86 -28.56
C ILE A 332 3.39 6.85 -28.18
N VAL A 333 2.92 6.83 -26.92
CA VAL A 333 1.93 7.79 -26.41
C VAL A 333 2.44 9.22 -26.60
N SER A 334 3.69 9.49 -26.24
CA SER A 334 4.30 10.81 -26.43
C SER A 334 4.33 11.22 -27.91
N GLN A 335 4.73 10.32 -28.82
CA GLN A 335 4.74 10.57 -30.27
C GLN A 335 3.32 10.84 -30.84
N ILE A 336 2.30 10.11 -30.38
CA ILE A 336 0.92 10.31 -30.80
C ILE A 336 0.42 11.69 -30.34
N ARG A 337 0.73 12.08 -29.09
CA ARG A 337 0.36 13.40 -28.56
C ARG A 337 1.03 14.55 -29.30
N GLN A 338 2.26 14.37 -29.79
CA GLN A 338 3.00 15.40 -30.52
C GLN A 338 2.57 15.51 -31.98
N ALA A 339 1.92 14.48 -32.53
CA ALA A 339 1.40 14.50 -33.90
C ALA A 339 0.25 15.51 -34.07
N ASP A 340 0.14 16.02 -35.30
CA ASP A 340 -0.95 16.89 -35.75
C ASP A 340 -2.31 16.20 -35.60
N LYS A 341 -3.40 16.98 -35.53
CA LYS A 341 -4.74 16.45 -35.19
C LYS A 341 -5.20 15.28 -36.08
N ILE A 342 -4.93 15.34 -37.39
CA ILE A 342 -5.33 14.31 -38.35
C ILE A 342 -4.48 13.04 -38.14
N ALA A 343 -3.16 13.17 -38.22
CA ALA A 343 -2.20 12.08 -38.01
C ALA A 343 -2.34 11.43 -36.61
N ARG A 344 -2.70 12.21 -35.59
CA ARG A 344 -2.98 11.70 -34.24
C ARG A 344 -4.15 10.74 -34.24
N LYS A 345 -5.26 11.08 -34.91
CA LYS A 345 -6.44 10.22 -34.95
C LYS A 345 -6.12 8.89 -35.64
N GLU A 346 -5.45 8.95 -36.80
CA GLU A 346 -5.03 7.77 -37.55
C GLU A 346 -4.15 6.85 -36.71
N ARG A 347 -3.13 7.38 -36.02
CA ARG A 347 -2.27 6.59 -35.13
C ARG A 347 -3.01 5.99 -33.93
N ILE A 348 -4.01 6.70 -33.38
CA ILE A 348 -4.86 6.14 -32.31
C ILE A 348 -5.67 4.96 -32.85
N ASP A 349 -6.24 5.11 -34.05
CA ASP A 349 -7.04 4.06 -34.69
C ASP A 349 -6.16 2.83 -35.01
N GLU A 350 -4.91 3.03 -35.47
CA GLU A 350 -3.93 1.95 -35.68
C GLU A 350 -3.61 1.19 -34.39
N VAL A 351 -3.34 1.89 -33.28
CA VAL A 351 -3.05 1.26 -31.99
C VAL A 351 -4.25 0.47 -31.49
N ARG A 352 -5.45 1.04 -31.58
CA ARG A 352 -6.68 0.35 -31.16
C ARG A 352 -6.97 -0.86 -32.03
N LEU A 353 -6.80 -0.76 -33.34
CA LEU A 353 -7.00 -1.87 -34.26
C LEU A 353 -5.99 -2.99 -34.01
N PHE A 354 -4.72 -2.65 -33.76
CA PHE A 354 -3.73 -3.62 -33.32
C PHE A 354 -4.17 -4.32 -32.04
N CYS A 355 -4.65 -3.55 -31.05
CA CYS A 355 -5.10 -4.11 -29.80
C CYS A 355 -6.31 -5.03 -29.96
N ASP A 356 -7.33 -4.60 -30.69
CA ASP A 356 -8.57 -5.34 -30.94
C ASP A 356 -8.32 -6.67 -31.67
N ARG A 357 -7.41 -6.68 -32.66
CA ARG A 357 -7.22 -7.84 -33.52
C ARG A 357 -6.20 -8.83 -33.01
N PHE A 358 -5.15 -8.36 -32.34
CA PHE A 358 -3.95 -9.18 -32.13
C PHE A 358 -3.50 -9.35 -30.69
N MET A 359 -3.96 -8.54 -29.74
CA MET A 359 -3.48 -8.64 -28.34
C MET A 359 -3.73 -10.00 -27.68
N GLU A 360 -4.79 -10.71 -28.07
CA GLU A 360 -5.09 -12.04 -27.54
C GLU A 360 -4.06 -13.09 -27.98
N TYR A 361 -3.37 -12.89 -29.11
CA TYR A 361 -2.45 -13.85 -29.71
C TYR A 361 -0.97 -13.53 -29.44
N ILE A 362 -0.67 -12.33 -28.96
CA ILE A 362 0.69 -11.79 -28.90
C ILE A 362 1.26 -11.92 -27.48
N SER A 363 2.39 -12.61 -27.37
CA SER A 363 3.21 -12.63 -26.16
C SER A 363 4.14 -11.40 -26.09
N THR A 364 4.69 -11.11 -24.91
CA THR A 364 5.73 -10.08 -24.74
C THR A 364 6.91 -10.28 -25.68
N ASP A 365 7.35 -11.52 -25.89
CA ASP A 365 8.48 -11.82 -26.78
C ASP A 365 8.11 -11.62 -28.26
N THR A 366 6.87 -11.86 -28.63
CA THR A 366 6.34 -11.51 -29.95
C THR A 366 6.38 -10.00 -30.17
N MET A 367 6.00 -9.18 -29.17
CA MET A 367 6.11 -7.71 -29.27
C MET A 367 7.56 -7.24 -29.45
N LYS A 368 8.51 -7.88 -28.76
CA LYS A 368 9.94 -7.62 -28.95
C LYS A 368 10.41 -8.00 -30.36
N ALA A 369 9.99 -9.16 -30.86
CA ALA A 369 10.33 -9.62 -32.21
C ALA A 369 9.76 -8.72 -33.31
N LEU A 370 8.58 -8.12 -33.09
CA LEU A 370 8.01 -7.09 -33.97
C LEU A 370 8.79 -5.76 -33.91
N GLY A 371 9.76 -5.64 -33.00
CA GLY A 371 10.56 -4.44 -32.82
C GLY A 371 9.82 -3.33 -32.07
N ILE A 372 8.70 -3.60 -31.39
CA ILE A 372 7.99 -2.60 -30.57
C ILE A 372 8.88 -2.12 -29.42
N VAL A 373 9.75 -3.01 -28.91
CA VAL A 373 10.76 -2.73 -27.87
C VAL A 373 12.16 -2.70 -28.49
N GLY A 374 13.00 -1.73 -28.11
CA GLY A 374 14.40 -1.66 -28.53
C GLY A 374 14.95 -0.24 -28.62
N GLU A 375 16.19 -0.09 -29.11
CA GLU A 375 16.84 1.22 -29.34
C GLU A 375 16.13 2.04 -30.43
N LYS A 376 15.64 1.36 -31.47
CA LYS A 376 14.86 1.93 -32.57
C LYS A 376 13.49 1.25 -32.66
N PRO A 377 12.57 1.57 -31.74
CA PRO A 377 11.28 0.90 -31.69
C PRO A 377 10.49 1.20 -32.97
N THR A 378 9.86 0.16 -33.48
CA THR A 378 8.97 0.19 -34.62
C THR A 378 7.61 0.76 -34.21
N GLY A 379 6.97 1.52 -35.09
CA GLY A 379 5.63 2.05 -34.85
C GLY A 379 4.56 0.95 -34.89
N PHE A 380 3.43 1.18 -34.21
CA PHE A 380 2.29 0.25 -34.26
C PHE A 380 1.70 0.07 -35.66
N GLY A 381 1.74 1.10 -36.52
CA GLY A 381 1.30 0.98 -37.91
C GLY A 381 2.11 -0.08 -38.68
N GLU A 382 3.43 -0.09 -38.55
CA GLU A 382 4.26 -1.13 -39.16
C GLU A 382 4.02 -2.51 -38.53
N ALA A 383 3.97 -2.61 -37.20
CA ALA A 383 3.69 -3.88 -36.52
C ALA A 383 2.32 -4.44 -36.92
N LEU A 384 1.30 -3.59 -37.02
CA LEU A 384 -0.04 -3.92 -37.50
C LEU A 384 0.02 -4.44 -38.94
N ASN A 385 0.69 -3.74 -39.86
CA ASN A 385 0.79 -4.15 -41.25
C ASN A 385 1.56 -5.46 -41.42
N ILE A 386 2.60 -5.73 -40.61
CA ILE A 386 3.29 -7.02 -40.60
C ILE A 386 2.31 -8.14 -40.24
N LEU A 387 1.54 -7.97 -39.17
CA LEU A 387 0.61 -8.98 -38.69
C LEU A 387 -0.59 -9.16 -39.63
N GLU A 388 -1.14 -8.07 -40.18
CA GLU A 388 -2.20 -8.16 -41.19
C GLU A 388 -1.69 -8.87 -42.45
N GLY A 389 -0.48 -8.58 -42.90
CA GLY A 389 0.17 -9.30 -44.00
C GLY A 389 0.28 -10.80 -43.73
N LEU A 390 0.76 -11.18 -42.55
CA LEU A 390 0.84 -12.59 -42.14
C LEU A 390 -0.54 -13.26 -42.00
N PHE A 391 -1.53 -12.53 -41.52
CA PHE A 391 -2.90 -13.03 -41.38
C PHE A 391 -3.58 -13.24 -42.74
N SER A 392 -3.30 -12.38 -43.70
CA SER A 392 -3.82 -12.48 -45.07
C SER A 392 -3.02 -13.43 -45.97
N LYS A 393 -1.82 -13.85 -45.54
CA LYS A 393 -0.95 -14.69 -46.34
C LYS A 393 -1.52 -16.11 -46.50
N PRO A 394 -1.64 -16.62 -47.75
CA PRO A 394 -2.10 -17.98 -48.00
C PRO A 394 -1.24 -19.01 -47.25
N GLY A 395 -1.89 -19.91 -46.49
CA GLY A 395 -1.20 -20.98 -45.74
C GLY A 395 -0.86 -20.65 -44.28
N LEU A 396 -0.93 -19.39 -43.84
CA LEU A 396 -0.76 -18.99 -42.43
C LEU A 396 -2.11 -18.74 -41.76
N GLY A 397 -2.66 -17.54 -41.97
CA GLY A 397 -3.92 -17.09 -41.40
C GLY A 397 -4.06 -17.32 -39.90
N ARG A 398 -5.30 -17.48 -39.45
CA ARG A 398 -5.66 -17.67 -38.04
C ARG A 398 -4.88 -18.80 -37.34
N ARG A 399 -4.60 -19.91 -38.05
CA ARG A 399 -3.87 -21.06 -37.49
C ARG A 399 -2.46 -20.70 -37.03
N PHE A 400 -1.79 -19.79 -37.74
CA PHE A 400 -0.46 -19.32 -37.35
C PHE A 400 -0.50 -18.54 -36.03
N PHE A 401 -1.53 -17.71 -35.84
CA PHE A 401 -1.70 -16.86 -34.66
C PHE A 401 -2.15 -17.64 -33.42
N GLU A 402 -3.00 -18.67 -33.60
CA GLU A 402 -3.49 -19.53 -32.52
C GLU A 402 -2.48 -20.60 -32.06
N GLY A 403 -1.34 -20.75 -32.75
CA GLY A 403 -0.34 -21.74 -32.39
C GLY A 403 1.09 -21.25 -32.63
N PRO A 404 1.66 -21.41 -33.84
CA PRO A 404 3.07 -21.13 -34.12
C PRO A 404 3.60 -19.77 -33.65
N LEU A 405 2.81 -18.69 -33.74
CA LEU A 405 3.22 -17.34 -33.34
C LEU A 405 3.66 -17.25 -31.86
N GLN A 406 3.14 -18.16 -31.03
CA GLN A 406 3.43 -18.22 -29.60
C GLN A 406 4.62 -19.12 -29.27
N THR A 407 5.23 -19.79 -30.24
CA THR A 407 6.39 -20.67 -30.03
C THR A 407 7.71 -19.95 -30.30
N PRO A 408 8.84 -20.41 -29.72
CA PRO A 408 10.16 -19.82 -29.98
C PRO A 408 10.53 -19.78 -31.46
N GLU A 409 10.13 -20.78 -32.25
CA GLU A 409 10.38 -20.84 -33.69
C GLU A 409 9.56 -19.78 -34.44
N GLY A 410 8.29 -19.59 -34.07
CA GLY A 410 7.47 -18.53 -34.64
C GLY A 410 7.99 -17.14 -34.28
N ILE A 411 8.39 -16.91 -33.03
CA ILE A 411 9.00 -15.65 -32.59
C ILE A 411 10.29 -15.36 -33.38
N LYS A 412 11.14 -16.37 -33.58
CA LYS A 412 12.36 -16.24 -34.40
C LYS A 412 12.03 -15.92 -35.86
N ALA A 413 10.97 -16.51 -36.41
CA ALA A 413 10.50 -16.21 -37.76
C ALA A 413 10.01 -14.76 -37.90
N ILE A 414 9.27 -14.24 -36.93
CA ILE A 414 8.86 -12.83 -36.88
C ILE A 414 10.08 -11.91 -36.82
N ALA A 415 11.04 -12.20 -35.94
CA ALA A 415 12.26 -11.40 -35.83
C ALA A 415 13.08 -11.40 -37.14
N GLY A 416 13.18 -12.56 -37.80
CA GLY A 416 13.84 -12.67 -39.11
C GLY A 416 13.11 -11.90 -40.21
N LEU A 417 11.78 -12.00 -40.27
CA LEU A 417 10.94 -11.23 -41.20
C LEU A 417 11.13 -9.72 -40.99
N LYS A 418 11.15 -9.28 -39.74
CA LYS A 418 11.38 -7.87 -39.39
C LYS A 418 12.75 -7.38 -39.84
N ALA A 419 13.79 -8.18 -39.62
CA ALA A 419 15.15 -7.86 -40.09
C ALA A 419 15.22 -7.74 -41.62
N ASP A 420 14.58 -8.66 -42.34
CA ASP A 420 14.52 -8.62 -43.81
C ASP A 420 13.78 -7.37 -44.32
N LEU A 421 12.67 -6.97 -43.65
CA LEU A 421 11.96 -5.72 -43.93
C LEU A 421 12.83 -4.48 -43.68
N ASP A 422 13.54 -4.43 -42.56
CA ASP A 422 14.42 -3.30 -42.23
C ASP A 422 15.57 -3.17 -43.24
N ASP A 423 16.10 -4.27 -43.75
CA ASP A 423 17.12 -4.26 -44.78
C ASP A 423 16.57 -3.83 -46.15
N MET A 424 15.35 -4.23 -46.52
CA MET A 424 14.67 -3.72 -47.71
C MET A 424 14.39 -2.21 -47.60
N ARG A 425 13.99 -1.74 -46.42
CA ARG A 425 13.75 -0.31 -46.17
C ARG A 425 15.03 0.51 -46.27
N LYS A 426 16.15 0.04 -45.69
CA LYS A 426 17.47 0.69 -45.83
C LYS A 426 17.92 0.81 -47.29
N ARG A 427 17.53 -0.14 -48.15
CA ARG A 427 17.81 -0.12 -49.60
C ARG A 427 16.83 0.74 -50.40
N GLY A 428 15.81 1.33 -49.75
CA GLY A 428 14.80 2.19 -50.38
C GLY A 428 13.69 1.43 -51.11
N SER A 429 13.54 0.12 -50.87
CA SER A 429 12.56 -0.73 -51.56
C SER A 429 11.14 -0.62 -50.99
N ILE A 430 10.97 -0.07 -49.79
CA ILE A 430 9.69 0.13 -49.12
C ILE A 430 9.57 1.62 -48.78
N LYS A 431 8.52 2.28 -49.26
CA LYS A 431 8.34 3.74 -49.12
C LYS A 431 7.33 4.12 -48.04
N GLY A 432 6.43 3.21 -47.66
CA GLY A 432 5.46 3.44 -46.60
C GLY A 432 4.97 2.16 -45.91
N ASP A 433 4.40 2.31 -44.72
CA ASP A 433 4.03 1.18 -43.86
C ASP A 433 2.86 0.36 -44.44
N ALA A 434 1.93 0.99 -45.14
CA ALA A 434 0.80 0.31 -45.80
C ALA A 434 1.24 -0.66 -46.92
N GLU A 435 2.42 -0.45 -47.52
CA GLU A 435 2.97 -1.35 -48.54
C GLU A 435 3.45 -2.68 -47.91
N ILE A 436 3.80 -2.66 -46.62
CA ILE A 436 4.37 -3.81 -45.91
C ILE A 436 3.37 -4.97 -45.85
N GLY A 437 2.11 -4.69 -45.51
CA GLY A 437 1.08 -5.72 -45.42
C GLY A 437 0.81 -6.40 -46.75
N GLN A 438 0.72 -5.62 -47.84
CA GLN A 438 0.53 -6.15 -49.19
C GLN A 438 1.74 -6.95 -49.67
N LEU A 439 2.96 -6.47 -49.36
CA LEU A 439 4.19 -7.15 -49.70
C LEU A 439 4.26 -8.53 -49.02
N ILE A 440 3.97 -8.61 -47.73
CA ILE A 440 3.97 -9.90 -47.01
C ILE A 440 2.85 -10.81 -47.51
N ALA A 441 1.65 -10.30 -47.73
CA ALA A 441 0.51 -11.11 -48.13
C ALA A 441 0.68 -11.72 -49.54
N ASN A 442 1.23 -10.96 -50.48
CA ASN A 442 1.20 -11.29 -51.92
C ASN A 442 2.57 -11.65 -52.53
N SER A 443 3.67 -11.50 -51.80
CA SER A 443 5.01 -11.78 -52.30
C SER A 443 5.71 -12.89 -51.53
N ASP A 444 6.52 -13.68 -52.24
CA ASP A 444 7.35 -14.74 -51.66
C ASP A 444 8.73 -14.21 -51.21
N ILE A 445 9.06 -12.95 -51.53
CA ILE A 445 10.38 -12.34 -51.27
C ILE A 445 10.75 -12.36 -49.78
N LEU A 446 9.75 -12.25 -48.91
CA LEU A 446 9.92 -12.20 -47.46
C LEU A 446 9.65 -13.55 -46.78
N ASP A 447 9.46 -14.62 -47.55
CA ASP A 447 8.93 -15.87 -47.01
C ASP A 447 9.97 -16.74 -46.34
N ARG A 448 11.25 -16.49 -46.60
CA ARG A 448 12.38 -17.32 -46.12
C ARG A 448 12.23 -17.73 -44.66
N CYS A 449 11.81 -16.81 -43.79
CA CYS A 449 11.67 -17.03 -42.36
C CYS A 449 10.35 -17.72 -41.96
N ILE A 450 9.31 -17.65 -42.79
CA ILE A 450 7.96 -18.14 -42.51
C ILE A 450 7.54 -19.38 -43.34
N VAL A 451 8.33 -19.78 -44.35
CA VAL A 451 8.15 -21.01 -45.16
C VAL A 451 7.83 -22.26 -44.34
N PRO A 452 8.49 -22.53 -43.19
CA PRO A 452 8.17 -23.71 -42.39
C PRO A 452 6.70 -23.79 -41.94
N PHE A 453 6.01 -22.66 -41.88
CA PHE A 453 4.64 -22.57 -41.38
C PHE A 453 3.59 -22.50 -42.50
N LEU A 454 3.96 -22.16 -43.74
CA LEU A 454 3.05 -22.09 -44.89
C LEU A 454 2.42 -23.46 -45.25
N ASN A 455 3.10 -24.56 -44.91
CA ASN A 455 2.70 -25.92 -45.27
C ASN A 455 1.73 -26.59 -44.30
N PHE A 456 1.25 -25.91 -43.25
CA PHE A 456 0.25 -26.47 -42.33
C PHE A 456 -1.13 -26.68 -42.99
N SER A 457 -1.37 -26.15 -44.19
CA SER A 457 -2.67 -26.24 -44.87
C SER A 457 -2.80 -27.41 -45.86
N MET A 458 -1.74 -28.17 -46.17
CA MET A 458 -1.80 -29.27 -47.16
C MET A 458 -1.83 -30.68 -46.56
N LYS A 459 -1.89 -30.80 -45.23
CA LYS A 459 -2.08 -32.08 -44.53
C LYS A 459 -3.28 -32.00 -43.59
N ASN A 460 -4.48 -31.92 -44.16
CA ASN A 460 -5.73 -32.42 -43.58
C ASN A 460 -6.71 -32.65 -44.72
#